data_AF-A0A9P1D7T5-F1
#
_entry.id   AF-A0A9P1D7T5-F1
#
_cell.length_a   1.000
_cell.length_b   1.000
_cell.length_c   1.000
_cell.angle_alpha   90.00
_cell.angle_beta   90.00
_cell.angle_gamma   90.00
#
_symmetry.space_group_name_H-M   'P 1'
#
loop_
_entity.id
_entity.type
_entity.pdbx_description
1 polymer ?
#
loop_
_entity_poly.entity_id
_entity_poly.type
_entity_poly.pdbx_seq_one_letter_code
_entity_poly.pdbx_strand_id
1 'polypeptide(L)'
;MDATAGRVVWVAGHVAVRNGRRDPNWRNNVGLLIRWLHPDGTWRHVQIDCGKTFRESKKYGKFPRKFPHEKSDKTGAVLVPTTPVDFLDALLLTHDHADAILGLDELRQLQRFDNATRQVCGPPIQCFCDARTMRHCLARDVFQLGLKTQLSLQLLGAFARLPQAVLFLTCSLAARAPKKGLLHCHVLGEVPEDTSPFEVQGLMIHALPVLHGADYVSFGYGFGPKGSKVVYISDYTELLPRTETLLEHWSQDGIAVMILDMLFPSSQKALVHANLDDSIALVRRYRPRKAFFVGMCHFRCLERRLWVMIGL
;
A
#
# COMPACT_ATOMS: atom_id res chain seq x y z
N MET A 1 -29.39 -5.65 -10.84
CA MET A 1 -28.48 -6.58 -10.14
C MET A 1 -27.34 -6.88 -11.08
N ASP A 2 -26.10 -6.54 -10.74
CA ASP A 2 -24.97 -7.45 -10.94
C ASP A 2 -23.90 -7.10 -9.89
N ALA A 3 -23.10 -8.07 -9.49
CA ALA A 3 -22.08 -7.93 -8.46
C ALA A 3 -20.71 -7.73 -9.11
N THR A 4 -20.35 -6.46 -9.37
CA THR A 4 -18.98 -6.05 -9.71
C THR A 4 -18.05 -6.33 -8.54
N ALA A 5 -17.63 -7.59 -8.44
CA ALA A 5 -16.97 -8.15 -7.28
C ALA A 5 -15.52 -7.63 -7.17
N GLY A 6 -15.38 -6.45 -6.57
CA GLY A 6 -14.13 -5.86 -6.07
C GLY A 6 -13.51 -6.72 -4.97
N ARG A 7 -13.06 -7.92 -5.34
CA ARG A 7 -12.40 -8.89 -4.48
C ARG A 7 -11.00 -8.36 -4.19
N VAL A 8 -10.83 -7.79 -3.00
CA VAL A 8 -9.53 -7.31 -2.53
C VAL A 8 -8.61 -8.50 -2.33
N VAL A 9 -7.63 -8.65 -3.24
CA VAL A 9 -6.79 -9.83 -3.32
C VAL A 9 -5.35 -9.50 -2.91
N TRP A 10 -5.00 -10.05 -1.74
CA TRP A 10 -3.65 -10.31 -1.22
C TRP A 10 -3.00 -9.25 -0.30
N VAL A 11 -2.31 -9.75 0.73
CA VAL A 11 -1.66 -8.99 1.83
C VAL A 11 -0.28 -9.60 2.08
N ALA A 12 0.77 -8.78 2.15
CA ALA A 12 2.17 -9.24 2.27
C ALA A 12 2.91 -8.46 3.39
N GLY A 13 2.61 -8.80 4.65
CA GLY A 13 3.16 -8.16 5.84
C GLY A 13 4.12 -9.03 6.66
N HIS A 14 5.09 -8.38 7.30
CA HIS A 14 6.46 -8.87 7.50
C HIS A 14 7.21 -8.05 8.61
N VAL A 15 8.45 -8.26 9.15
CA VAL A 15 9.71 -9.11 9.02
C VAL A 15 9.76 -10.22 10.13
N ALA A 16 10.69 -11.13 10.47
CA ALA A 16 11.70 -12.09 9.91
C ALA A 16 11.98 -13.16 11.06
N VAL A 17 12.77 -14.27 11.08
CA VAL A 17 13.43 -15.27 10.17
C VAL A 17 14.17 -16.34 11.04
N ARG A 18 14.32 -17.64 10.63
CA ARG A 18 15.37 -18.57 11.17
C ARG A 18 15.95 -19.60 10.16
N ASN A 19 15.14 -20.16 9.25
CA ASN A 19 15.55 -21.22 8.30
C ASN A 19 15.64 -20.76 6.82
N GLY A 20 16.00 -19.49 6.58
CA GLY A 20 16.09 -18.90 5.24
C GLY A 20 14.72 -18.77 4.53
N ARG A 21 14.73 -18.59 3.21
CA ARG A 21 13.56 -18.16 2.40
C ARG A 21 12.37 -19.15 2.30
N ARG A 22 12.41 -20.29 3.01
CA ARG A 22 11.29 -21.25 3.09
C ARG A 22 10.61 -21.25 4.46
N ASP A 23 11.14 -20.47 5.40
CA ASP A 23 10.54 -20.27 6.72
C ASP A 23 9.21 -19.51 6.59
N PRO A 24 8.10 -19.90 7.25
CA PRO A 24 6.88 -19.09 7.29
C PRO A 24 7.07 -17.75 8.02
N ASN A 25 8.18 -17.57 8.74
CA ASN A 25 8.65 -16.29 9.24
C ASN A 25 9.73 -15.65 8.33
N TRP A 26 9.98 -16.16 7.11
CA TRP A 26 10.62 -15.33 6.08
C TRP A 26 9.64 -14.26 5.60
N ARG A 27 10.10 -13.02 5.65
CA ARG A 27 9.27 -11.83 5.64
C ARG A 27 10.14 -10.62 5.19
N ASN A 28 9.59 -9.70 4.40
CA ASN A 28 10.22 -8.48 3.86
C ASN A 28 9.76 -7.19 4.62
N ASN A 29 9.52 -6.03 3.99
CA ASN A 29 8.79 -4.89 4.61
C ASN A 29 7.29 -4.99 4.35
N VAL A 30 6.49 -4.26 5.12
CA VAL A 30 5.03 -4.26 4.99
C VAL A 30 4.62 -3.56 3.68
N GLY A 31 3.51 -4.01 3.10
CA GLY A 31 2.82 -3.37 2.00
C GLY A 31 1.59 -4.18 1.56
N LEU A 32 0.78 -3.59 0.69
CA LEU A 32 -0.44 -4.19 0.14
C LEU A 32 -0.42 -4.11 -1.38
N LEU A 33 -0.87 -5.16 -2.08
CA LEU A 33 -1.14 -5.06 -3.51
C LEU A 33 -2.62 -5.27 -3.75
N ILE A 34 -3.33 -4.19 -4.09
CA ILE A 34 -4.73 -4.23 -4.49
C ILE A 34 -4.80 -4.66 -5.96
N ARG A 35 -5.56 -5.71 -6.26
CA ARG A 35 -5.86 -6.18 -7.61
C ARG A 35 -7.37 -6.29 -7.81
N TRP A 36 -7.88 -5.78 -8.92
CA TRP A 36 -9.28 -6.01 -9.33
C TRP A 36 -9.40 -6.02 -10.85
N LEU A 37 -10.50 -6.59 -11.34
CA LEU A 37 -10.94 -6.47 -12.72
C LEU A 37 -11.76 -5.18 -12.83
N HIS A 38 -11.29 -4.23 -13.64
CA HIS A 38 -12.00 -2.98 -13.92
C HIS A 38 -13.16 -3.22 -14.91
N PRO A 39 -14.23 -2.40 -14.93
CA PRO A 39 -15.39 -2.63 -15.80
C PRO A 39 -15.10 -2.63 -17.32
N ASP A 40 -13.93 -2.18 -17.75
CA ASP A 40 -13.43 -2.31 -19.13
C ASP A 40 -12.90 -3.73 -19.48
N GLY A 41 -12.97 -4.68 -18.54
CA GLY A 41 -12.48 -6.05 -18.72
C GLY A 41 -10.98 -6.22 -18.52
N THR A 42 -10.26 -5.20 -18.07
CA THR A 42 -8.80 -5.25 -17.85
C THR A 42 -8.44 -5.17 -16.35
N TRP A 43 -7.32 -5.77 -15.97
CA TRP A 43 -6.86 -5.75 -14.57
C TRP A 43 -6.28 -4.39 -14.20
N ARG A 44 -6.46 -3.98 -12.94
CA ARG A 44 -5.74 -2.89 -12.28
C ARG A 44 -4.88 -3.42 -11.14
N HIS A 45 -3.75 -2.76 -10.93
CA HIS A 45 -2.78 -3.08 -9.89
C HIS A 45 -2.35 -1.82 -9.15
N VAL A 46 -2.69 -1.71 -7.87
CA VAL A 46 -2.35 -0.56 -7.02
C VAL A 46 -1.58 -1.04 -5.79
N GLN A 47 -0.37 -0.53 -5.62
CA GLN A 47 0.50 -0.87 -4.50
C GLN A 47 0.28 0.13 -3.35
N ILE A 48 0.26 -0.35 -2.11
CA ILE A 48 0.45 0.46 -0.90
C ILE A 48 1.85 0.14 -0.38
N ASP A 49 2.66 1.18 -0.23
CA ASP A 49 4.05 1.17 0.23
C ASP A 49 5.04 0.36 -0.64
N CYS A 50 6.26 0.87 -0.70
CA CYS A 50 7.41 0.34 -1.43
C CYS A 50 8.66 0.45 -0.57
N GLY A 51 8.73 -0.34 0.50
CA GLY A 51 9.88 -0.34 1.42
C GLY A 51 11.20 -0.84 0.83
N LYS A 52 12.30 -0.59 1.56
CA LYS A 52 13.68 -1.01 1.26
C LYS A 52 13.90 -2.48 0.80
N THR A 53 12.95 -3.39 1.01
CA THR A 53 12.97 -4.80 0.53
C THR A 53 11.87 -5.15 -0.48
N PHE A 54 11.26 -4.16 -1.13
CA PHE A 54 10.21 -4.36 -2.15
C PHE A 54 10.71 -5.21 -3.34
N ARG A 55 12.01 -5.11 -3.68
CA ARG A 55 12.66 -5.94 -4.70
C ARG A 55 12.51 -7.43 -4.41
N GLU A 56 12.67 -7.84 -3.16
CA GLU A 56 12.55 -9.24 -2.73
C GLU A 56 11.11 -9.71 -2.89
N SER A 57 10.13 -8.89 -2.51
CA SER A 57 8.69 -9.18 -2.69
C SER A 57 8.37 -9.44 -4.17
N LYS A 58 8.91 -8.62 -5.08
CA LYS A 58 8.76 -8.83 -6.53
C LYS A 58 9.54 -10.05 -7.04
N LYS A 59 10.81 -10.22 -6.64
CA LYS A 59 11.71 -11.24 -7.19
C LYS A 59 11.35 -12.67 -6.78
N TYR A 60 10.79 -12.85 -5.59
CA TYR A 60 10.19 -14.12 -5.17
C TYR A 60 8.69 -14.20 -5.47
N GLY A 61 8.11 -13.10 -5.99
CA GLY A 61 6.76 -12.93 -6.52
C GLY A 61 6.43 -13.72 -7.80
N LYS A 62 6.87 -14.99 -7.88
CA LYS A 62 5.97 -16.02 -8.43
C LYS A 62 4.84 -16.17 -7.41
N PHE A 63 3.81 -15.31 -7.52
CA PHE A 63 2.61 -15.30 -6.69
C PHE A 63 2.22 -16.73 -6.32
N PRO A 64 2.08 -17.05 -5.02
CA PRO A 64 2.40 -18.37 -4.47
C PRO A 64 1.69 -19.48 -5.24
N ARG A 65 2.47 -20.21 -6.06
CA ARG A 65 1.97 -21.18 -7.04
C ARG A 65 1.16 -22.34 -6.43
N LYS A 66 1.26 -22.50 -5.11
CA LYS A 66 0.30 -23.20 -4.23
C LYS A 66 0.26 -22.48 -2.88
N PHE A 67 -0.93 -22.05 -2.44
CA PHE A 67 -1.26 -22.15 -1.00
C PHE A 67 -1.52 -23.64 -0.67
N PRO A 68 -1.25 -24.10 0.55
CA PRO A 68 -1.62 -25.46 0.94
C PRO A 68 -3.15 -25.62 0.93
N HIS A 69 -3.62 -26.64 0.21
CA HIS A 69 -5.02 -26.99 -0.03
C HIS A 69 -5.85 -25.98 -0.85
N GLU A 70 -6.01 -26.34 -2.11
CA GLU A 70 -7.30 -26.20 -2.79
C GLU A 70 -8.39 -26.91 -1.96
N LYS A 71 -9.15 -26.13 -1.19
CA LYS A 71 -10.56 -26.38 -0.94
C LYS A 71 -11.28 -25.06 -1.13
N SER A 72 -12.30 -25.06 -1.99
CA SER A 72 -13.30 -24.01 -1.94
C SER A 72 -13.94 -24.04 -0.55
N ASP A 73 -13.92 -22.90 0.14
CA ASP A 73 -14.91 -22.65 1.17
C ASP A 73 -16.30 -22.60 0.51
N LYS A 74 -17.34 -23.01 1.24
CA LYS A 74 -18.71 -23.17 0.72
C LYS A 74 -19.43 -21.83 0.45
N THR A 75 -18.67 -20.80 0.08
CA THR A 75 -18.99 -19.38 0.08
C THR A 75 -18.74 -18.69 -1.27
N GLY A 76 -18.09 -19.36 -2.23
CA GLY A 76 -17.84 -18.81 -3.57
C GLY A 76 -16.63 -17.86 -3.67
N ALA A 77 -15.55 -18.13 -2.94
CA ALA A 77 -14.29 -17.39 -3.04
C ALA A 77 -13.53 -17.70 -4.35
N VAL A 78 -13.98 -17.12 -5.48
CA VAL A 78 -13.32 -17.19 -6.78
C VAL A 78 -11.84 -16.78 -6.70
N LEU A 79 -11.00 -17.78 -6.97
CA LEU A 79 -9.73 -17.77 -7.70
C LEU A 79 -9.01 -16.41 -7.84
N VAL A 80 -7.85 -16.32 -7.19
CA VAL A 80 -6.81 -15.33 -7.50
C VAL A 80 -6.15 -15.69 -8.84
N PRO A 81 -5.96 -14.75 -9.79
CA PRO A 81 -5.14 -15.00 -10.97
C PRO A 81 -3.69 -15.27 -10.57
N THR A 82 -3.20 -16.48 -10.84
CA THR A 82 -1.78 -16.86 -10.63
C THR A 82 -0.85 -16.24 -11.68
N THR A 83 -1.31 -15.23 -12.41
CA THR A 83 -0.52 -14.45 -13.36
C THR A 83 0.49 -13.59 -12.60
N PRO A 84 1.74 -13.48 -13.09
CA PRO A 84 2.68 -12.47 -12.60
C PRO A 84 2.09 -11.06 -12.72
N VAL A 85 2.55 -10.16 -11.86
CA VAL A 85 2.27 -8.72 -11.96
C VAL A 85 3.52 -8.06 -12.53
N ASP A 86 3.39 -7.57 -13.75
CA ASP A 86 4.45 -7.00 -14.58
C ASP A 86 4.39 -5.47 -14.64
N PHE A 87 3.23 -4.87 -14.37
CA PHE A 87 3.04 -3.43 -14.20
C PHE A 87 2.26 -3.07 -12.91
N LEU A 88 2.34 -1.79 -12.54
CA LEU A 88 1.46 -1.11 -11.60
C LEU A 88 0.80 0.09 -12.31
N ASP A 89 -0.41 0.44 -11.90
CA ASP A 89 -1.14 1.63 -12.39
C ASP A 89 -1.06 2.79 -11.39
N ALA A 90 -1.09 2.48 -10.08
CA ALA A 90 -0.95 3.48 -9.03
C ALA A 90 -0.20 2.97 -7.79
N LEU A 91 0.15 3.93 -6.93
CA LEU A 91 0.88 3.81 -5.68
C LEU A 91 0.21 4.69 -4.63
N LEU A 92 -0.03 4.12 -3.46
CA LEU A 92 -0.35 4.84 -2.23
C LEU A 92 0.86 4.74 -1.29
N LEU A 93 1.21 5.82 -0.59
CA LEU A 93 2.22 5.79 0.47
C LEU A 93 1.61 6.21 1.79
N THR A 94 1.67 5.31 2.78
CA THR A 94 1.13 5.52 4.12
C THR A 94 1.85 6.65 4.86
N HIS A 95 3.18 6.70 4.73
CA HIS A 95 4.06 7.66 5.39
C HIS A 95 5.49 7.67 4.80
N ASP A 96 6.43 8.43 5.39
CA ASP A 96 7.74 8.76 4.79
C ASP A 96 8.95 7.97 5.31
N HIS A 97 8.73 6.93 6.13
CA HIS A 97 9.83 6.14 6.69
C HIS A 97 10.49 5.17 5.70
N ALA A 98 11.69 4.74 6.07
CA ALA A 98 12.61 3.97 5.22
C ALA A 98 12.00 2.67 4.65
N ASP A 99 11.06 2.08 5.37
CA ASP A 99 10.35 0.85 5.07
C ASP A 99 8.97 1.05 4.43
N ALA A 100 8.53 2.30 4.26
CA ALA A 100 7.46 2.67 3.34
C ALA A 100 8.00 3.12 1.97
N ILE A 101 9.15 3.81 1.89
CA ILE A 101 9.54 4.52 0.64
C ILE A 101 10.86 4.11 -0.06
N LEU A 102 11.84 3.46 0.58
CA LEU A 102 13.17 3.29 -0.05
C LEU A 102 13.28 2.20 -1.13
N GLY A 103 12.19 1.51 -1.47
CA GLY A 103 12.07 0.59 -2.60
C GLY A 103 11.48 1.21 -3.86
N LEU A 104 11.10 2.51 -3.84
CA LEU A 104 10.45 3.20 -4.96
C LEU A 104 11.24 3.16 -6.27
N ASP A 105 12.57 3.05 -6.23
CA ASP A 105 13.40 2.91 -7.43
C ASP A 105 13.07 1.66 -8.28
N GLU A 106 12.68 0.56 -7.61
CA GLU A 106 12.33 -0.70 -8.27
C GLU A 106 11.02 -0.59 -9.09
N LEU A 107 10.20 0.45 -8.85
CA LEU A 107 9.02 0.76 -9.65
C LEU A 107 9.37 1.06 -11.12
N ARG A 108 10.62 1.44 -11.44
CA ARG A 108 11.11 1.54 -12.83
C ARG A 108 10.81 0.28 -13.64
N GLN A 109 10.83 -0.88 -12.99
CA GLN A 109 10.60 -2.20 -13.59
C GLN A 109 9.12 -2.65 -13.53
N LEU A 110 8.22 -1.84 -12.98
CA LEU A 110 6.76 -2.05 -12.93
C LEU A 110 6.01 -0.96 -13.72
N GLN A 111 6.72 -0.21 -14.56
CA GLN A 111 6.11 0.62 -15.58
C GLN A 111 5.64 -0.26 -16.74
N ARG A 112 4.46 0.04 -17.28
CA ARG A 112 4.01 -0.49 -18.57
C ARG A 112 5.09 -0.17 -19.63
N PHE A 113 5.61 -1.20 -20.30
CA PHE A 113 6.80 -1.07 -21.16
C PHE A 113 6.66 -1.95 -22.40
N ASP A 114 6.73 -1.33 -23.58
CA ASP A 114 6.77 -2.06 -24.84
C ASP A 114 8.22 -2.52 -25.14
N ASN A 115 8.39 -3.83 -25.28
CA ASN A 115 9.68 -4.44 -25.59
C ASN A 115 10.09 -4.29 -27.07
N ALA A 116 9.15 -4.01 -27.98
CA ALA A 116 9.42 -3.79 -29.41
C ALA A 116 10.01 -2.39 -29.66
N THR A 117 9.28 -1.32 -29.29
CA THR A 117 9.80 0.06 -29.39
C THR A 117 10.85 0.41 -28.31
N ARG A 118 10.92 -0.38 -27.24
CA ARG A 118 11.77 -0.19 -26.05
C ARG A 118 11.44 1.08 -25.26
N GLN A 119 10.17 1.49 -25.26
CA GLN A 119 9.66 2.69 -24.59
C GLN A 119 8.70 2.32 -23.44
N VAL A 120 8.63 3.18 -22.42
CA VAL A 120 7.50 3.17 -21.47
C VAL A 120 6.23 3.56 -22.23
N CYS A 121 5.13 2.84 -22.01
CA CYS A 121 3.88 2.98 -22.77
C CYS A 121 2.67 3.12 -21.84
N GLY A 122 1.61 3.79 -22.31
CA GLY A 122 0.45 4.10 -21.46
C GLY A 122 0.75 5.20 -20.42
N PRO A 123 -0.12 5.36 -19.40
CA PRO A 123 0.03 6.42 -18.40
C PRO A 123 1.19 6.14 -17.42
N PRO A 124 1.78 7.19 -16.82
CA PRO A 124 2.70 7.06 -15.69
C PRO A 124 2.02 6.43 -14.46
N ILE A 125 2.82 5.82 -13.59
CA ILE A 125 2.32 5.30 -12.29
C ILE A 125 1.82 6.49 -11.46
N GLN A 126 0.56 6.44 -11.02
CA GLN A 126 -0.06 7.51 -10.25
C GLN A 126 0.31 7.41 -8.77
N CYS A 127 0.94 8.43 -8.18
CA CYS A 127 1.31 8.44 -6.77
C CYS A 127 0.39 9.37 -5.96
N PHE A 128 -0.09 8.86 -4.82
CA PHE A 128 -0.91 9.58 -3.84
C PHE A 128 -0.31 9.40 -2.43
N CYS A 129 -0.07 10.50 -1.73
CA CYS A 129 0.35 10.52 -0.32
C CYS A 129 0.10 11.92 0.26
N ASP A 130 0.48 12.18 1.51
CA ASP A 130 0.36 13.51 2.12
C ASP A 130 1.50 14.48 1.69
N ALA A 131 1.32 15.77 1.98
CA ALA A 131 2.27 16.83 1.63
C ALA A 131 3.65 16.75 2.32
N ARG A 132 3.77 16.17 3.52
CA ARG A 132 5.08 15.88 4.16
C ARG A 132 5.74 14.71 3.44
N THR A 133 5.04 13.60 3.25
CA THR A 133 5.58 12.40 2.58
C THR A 133 6.04 12.70 1.16
N MET A 134 5.28 13.52 0.42
CA MET A 134 5.68 13.97 -0.91
C MET A 134 6.96 14.82 -0.88
N ARG A 135 7.04 15.81 0.02
CA ARG A 135 8.25 16.63 0.18
C ARG A 135 9.48 15.79 0.54
N HIS A 136 9.34 14.76 1.38
CA HIS A 136 10.45 13.90 1.78
C HIS A 136 10.95 13.01 0.63
N CYS A 137 10.04 12.42 -0.15
CA CYS A 137 10.38 11.61 -1.31
C CYS A 137 11.09 12.43 -2.41
N LEU A 138 10.68 13.68 -2.62
CA LEU A 138 11.31 14.62 -3.54
C LEU A 138 12.67 15.12 -3.02
N ALA A 139 12.78 15.49 -1.74
CA ALA A 139 14.00 16.07 -1.16
C ALA A 139 15.16 15.07 -1.02
N ARG A 140 14.90 13.76 -1.15
CA ARG A 140 15.90 12.69 -1.00
C ARG A 140 16.25 11.97 -2.32
N ASP A 141 15.81 12.47 -3.48
CA ASP A 141 15.96 11.80 -4.79
C ASP A 141 15.46 10.34 -4.79
N VAL A 142 14.51 9.97 -3.90
CA VAL A 142 13.99 8.60 -3.76
C VAL A 142 13.24 8.19 -5.02
N PHE A 143 12.46 9.13 -5.58
CA PHE A 143 12.23 9.16 -7.01
C PHE A 143 13.47 9.76 -7.70
N GLN A 144 14.41 8.96 -8.24
CA GLN A 144 15.37 9.52 -9.21
C GLN A 144 14.61 9.80 -10.51
N LEU A 145 13.94 10.95 -10.54
CA LEU A 145 13.30 11.56 -11.69
C LEU A 145 14.38 11.88 -12.75
N GLY A 146 13.97 12.02 -14.01
CA GLY A 146 14.91 12.20 -15.13
C GLY A 146 15.69 13.51 -15.17
N LEU A 147 15.55 14.37 -14.17
CA LEU A 147 16.02 15.76 -14.14
C LEU A 147 17.51 15.88 -13.74
N LYS A 148 18.38 14.99 -14.23
CA LYS A 148 19.84 15.07 -14.04
C LYS A 148 20.49 16.08 -15.02
N THR A 149 20.15 17.35 -14.84
CA THR A 149 20.87 18.51 -15.38
C THR A 149 21.11 19.50 -14.23
N GLN A 150 22.27 20.14 -14.13
CA GLN A 150 22.65 20.92 -12.93
C GLN A 150 21.72 22.10 -12.60
N LEU A 151 20.92 22.57 -13.56
CA LEU A 151 19.86 23.57 -13.34
C LEU A 151 18.75 23.09 -12.39
N SER A 152 18.41 21.79 -12.37
CA SER A 152 17.23 21.30 -11.63
C SER A 152 17.39 21.43 -10.12
N LEU A 153 18.59 21.18 -9.59
CA LEU A 153 18.90 21.27 -8.16
C LEU A 153 18.89 22.72 -7.65
N GLN A 154 19.34 23.68 -8.46
CA GLN A 154 19.23 25.10 -8.11
C GLN A 154 17.75 25.57 -8.14
N LEU A 155 16.96 25.06 -9.07
CA LEU A 155 15.53 25.35 -9.13
C LEU A 155 14.72 24.63 -8.03
N LEU A 156 15.14 23.47 -7.54
CA LEU A 156 14.48 22.73 -6.45
C LEU A 156 14.31 23.55 -5.16
N GLY A 157 15.30 24.38 -4.81
CA GLY A 157 15.20 25.33 -3.69
C GLY A 157 14.15 26.44 -3.90
N ALA A 158 13.79 26.75 -5.15
CA ALA A 158 12.72 27.68 -5.51
C ALA A 158 11.36 26.98 -5.73
N PHE A 159 11.34 25.77 -6.28
CA PHE A 159 10.14 24.96 -6.51
C PHE A 159 9.38 24.65 -5.21
N ALA A 160 10.07 24.59 -4.07
CA ALA A 160 9.45 24.47 -2.74
C ALA A 160 8.48 25.62 -2.37
N ARG A 161 8.37 26.68 -3.19
CA ARG A 161 7.45 27.81 -3.02
C ARG A 161 6.44 27.98 -4.17
N LEU A 162 6.43 27.08 -5.16
CA LEU A 162 5.56 27.19 -6.34
C LEU A 162 4.31 26.29 -6.21
N PRO A 163 3.13 26.74 -6.68
CA PRO A 163 1.92 25.90 -6.72
C PRO A 163 2.13 24.62 -7.53
N GLN A 164 1.50 23.51 -7.11
CA GLN A 164 1.68 22.18 -7.70
C GLN A 164 1.50 22.15 -9.23
N ALA A 165 0.56 22.92 -9.77
CA ALA A 165 0.32 23.03 -11.22
C ALA A 165 1.56 23.52 -12.01
N VAL A 166 2.40 24.36 -11.41
CA VAL A 166 3.62 24.89 -12.04
C VAL A 166 4.73 23.84 -12.06
N LEU A 167 4.88 23.07 -10.97
CA LEU A 167 5.78 21.91 -10.91
C LEU A 167 5.37 20.82 -11.93
N PHE A 168 4.07 20.55 -12.03
CA PHE A 168 3.49 19.60 -12.99
C PHE A 168 3.79 19.99 -14.45
N LEU A 169 3.59 21.27 -14.81
CA LEU A 169 3.85 21.78 -16.16
C LEU A 169 5.35 21.74 -16.50
N THR A 170 6.23 22.14 -15.57
CA THR A 170 7.68 22.18 -15.80
C THR A 170 8.31 20.80 -15.92
N CYS A 171 7.86 19.81 -15.14
CA CYS A 171 8.30 18.42 -15.34
C CYS A 171 7.83 17.86 -16.68
N SER A 172 6.60 18.16 -17.11
CA SER A 172 6.02 17.67 -18.36
C SER A 172 6.75 18.20 -19.60
N LEU A 173 7.10 19.49 -19.61
CA LEU A 173 7.79 20.13 -20.76
C LEU A 173 9.26 19.72 -20.92
N ALA A 174 9.91 19.23 -19.85
CA ALA A 174 11.30 18.79 -19.89
C ALA A 174 11.48 17.30 -20.30
N ALA A 175 10.39 16.53 -20.38
CA ALA A 175 10.45 15.08 -20.52
C ALA A 175 10.69 14.61 -21.97
N ARG A 176 11.93 14.27 -22.31
CA ARG A 176 12.19 13.31 -23.41
C ARG A 176 11.55 11.96 -23.08
N ALA A 177 10.97 11.29 -24.08
CA ALA A 177 10.26 10.02 -23.94
C ALA A 177 11.02 9.02 -23.00
N PRO A 178 10.39 8.56 -21.90
CA PRO A 178 11.10 7.86 -20.84
C PRO A 178 11.64 6.50 -21.28
N LYS A 179 12.97 6.35 -21.17
CA LYS A 179 13.69 5.08 -21.34
C LYS A 179 13.53 4.22 -20.08
N LYS A 180 13.62 2.89 -20.21
CA LYS A 180 13.39 1.89 -19.13
C LYS A 180 14.09 2.14 -17.78
N GLY A 181 15.19 2.88 -17.74
CA GLY A 181 15.92 3.24 -16.51
C GLY A 181 15.39 4.49 -15.78
N LEU A 182 14.33 5.12 -16.28
CA LEU A 182 13.75 6.35 -15.73
C LEU A 182 12.35 6.05 -15.19
N LEU A 183 12.04 6.54 -13.99
CA LEU A 183 10.75 6.34 -13.34
C LEU A 183 9.77 7.43 -13.77
N HIS A 184 8.85 7.06 -14.67
CA HIS A 184 7.70 7.83 -15.10
C HIS A 184 6.57 7.62 -14.08
N CYS A 185 6.69 8.31 -12.96
CA CYS A 185 5.69 8.39 -11.91
C CYS A 185 5.15 9.82 -11.87
N HIS A 186 3.83 9.98 -11.83
CA HIS A 186 3.18 11.27 -11.67
C HIS A 186 2.56 11.37 -10.28
N VAL A 187 2.93 12.41 -9.55
CA VAL A 187 2.23 12.84 -8.34
C VAL A 187 0.90 13.46 -8.79
N LEU A 188 -0.23 12.84 -8.44
CA LEU A 188 -1.55 13.26 -8.96
C LEU A 188 -2.51 13.82 -7.91
N GLY A 189 -2.26 13.60 -6.62
CA GLY A 189 -3.07 14.20 -5.57
C GLY A 189 -2.52 13.98 -4.17
N GLU A 190 -2.80 14.93 -3.29
CA GLU A 190 -2.68 14.71 -1.84
C GLU A 190 -3.84 13.84 -1.36
N VAL A 191 -3.59 12.94 -0.40
CA VAL A 191 -4.64 12.09 0.16
C VAL A 191 -5.56 12.90 1.09
N PRO A 192 -6.90 12.78 1.00
CA PRO A 192 -7.81 13.59 1.81
C PRO A 192 -7.69 13.30 3.31
N GLU A 193 -7.21 14.29 4.06
CA GLU A 193 -7.03 14.19 5.51
C GLU A 193 -8.35 14.08 6.29
N ASP A 194 -9.46 14.52 5.74
CA ASP A 194 -10.81 14.46 6.33
C ASP A 194 -11.50 13.09 6.20
N THR A 195 -10.82 12.10 5.61
CA THR A 195 -11.37 10.79 5.18
C THR A 195 -12.35 10.85 4.00
N SER A 196 -12.44 11.96 3.28
CA SER A 196 -13.25 12.06 2.06
C SER A 196 -12.79 11.03 1.00
N PRO A 197 -13.73 10.48 0.22
CA PRO A 197 -13.41 9.51 -0.82
C PRO A 197 -12.69 10.18 -1.99
N PHE A 198 -11.63 9.52 -2.49
CA PHE A 198 -10.94 9.86 -3.73
C PHE A 198 -10.89 8.64 -4.66
N GLU A 199 -10.82 8.87 -5.97
CA GLU A 199 -10.76 7.79 -6.96
C GLU A 199 -9.31 7.47 -7.32
N VAL A 200 -8.99 6.17 -7.37
CA VAL A 200 -7.74 5.63 -7.92
C VAL A 200 -8.08 4.54 -8.92
N GLN A 201 -7.89 4.82 -10.22
CA GLN A 201 -8.10 3.85 -11.31
C GLN A 201 -9.53 3.25 -11.37
N GLY A 202 -10.57 4.03 -11.05
CA GLY A 202 -11.96 3.54 -10.96
C GLY A 202 -12.30 2.82 -9.65
N LEU A 203 -11.41 2.82 -8.65
CA LEU A 203 -11.69 2.34 -7.30
C LEU A 203 -11.79 3.53 -6.33
N MET A 204 -12.91 3.65 -5.61
CA MET A 204 -13.04 4.64 -4.54
C MET A 204 -12.29 4.18 -3.28
N ILE A 205 -11.41 5.04 -2.80
CA ILE A 205 -10.55 4.85 -1.63
C ILE A 205 -10.78 6.00 -0.65
N HIS A 206 -10.75 5.71 0.63
CA HIS A 206 -10.69 6.68 1.72
C HIS A 206 -9.32 6.57 2.37
N ALA A 207 -8.68 7.70 2.65
CA ALA A 207 -7.50 7.72 3.50
C ALA A 207 -7.94 7.65 4.97
N LEU A 208 -7.21 6.88 5.77
CA LEU A 208 -7.53 6.61 7.18
C LEU A 208 -6.37 7.15 8.05
N PRO A 209 -6.30 8.45 8.31
CA PRO A 209 -5.22 9.05 9.08
C PRO A 209 -5.24 8.56 10.54
N VAL A 210 -4.05 8.24 11.04
CA VAL A 210 -3.79 7.64 12.35
C VAL A 210 -2.54 8.28 12.97
N LEU A 211 -2.42 8.26 14.29
CA LEU A 211 -1.18 8.65 14.96
C LEU A 211 -0.17 7.50 14.87
N HIS A 212 1.10 7.81 14.60
CA HIS A 212 2.23 6.89 14.51
C HIS A 212 3.35 7.40 15.45
N GLY A 213 3.08 7.32 16.75
CA GLY A 213 3.75 8.09 17.78
C GLY A 213 2.83 9.11 18.45
N ALA A 214 3.38 10.22 18.94
CA ALA A 214 2.64 11.23 19.68
C ALA A 214 1.99 12.31 18.78
N ASP A 215 2.68 12.71 17.73
CA ASP A 215 2.36 13.88 16.89
C ASP A 215 2.45 13.60 15.38
N TYR A 216 3.19 12.55 14.97
CA TYR A 216 3.31 12.13 13.58
C TYR A 216 2.03 11.44 13.08
N VAL A 217 1.42 11.96 12.02
CA VAL A 217 0.29 11.31 11.33
C VAL A 217 0.81 10.36 10.26
N SER A 218 0.31 9.12 10.25
CA SER A 218 0.43 8.12 9.17
C SER A 218 -0.95 7.89 8.55
N PHE A 219 -1.04 7.20 7.41
CA PHE A 219 -2.31 6.93 6.72
C PHE A 219 -2.50 5.44 6.45
N GLY A 220 -3.57 4.86 7.00
CA GLY A 220 -4.18 3.67 6.44
C GLY A 220 -5.05 3.99 5.22
N TYR A 221 -5.66 2.96 4.63
CA TYR A 221 -6.58 3.08 3.49
C TYR A 221 -7.76 2.13 3.61
N GLY A 222 -8.97 2.66 3.35
CA GLY A 222 -10.22 1.91 3.33
C GLY A 222 -10.87 1.96 1.95
N PHE A 223 -11.38 0.83 1.43
CA PHE A 223 -11.93 0.78 0.07
C PHE A 223 -12.96 -0.33 -0.15
N GLY A 224 -13.63 -0.29 -1.29
CA GLY A 224 -14.67 -1.24 -1.73
C GLY A 224 -16.11 -0.81 -1.41
N PRO A 225 -17.12 -1.56 -1.93
CA PRO A 225 -18.54 -1.30 -1.67
C PRO A 225 -19.03 -1.87 -0.32
N LYS A 226 -20.27 -1.51 0.05
CA LYS A 226 -21.00 -2.04 1.22
C LYS A 226 -20.98 -3.58 1.27
N GLY A 227 -20.81 -4.16 2.45
CA GLY A 227 -20.71 -5.61 2.66
C GLY A 227 -19.41 -6.27 2.19
N SER A 228 -18.55 -5.57 1.44
CA SER A 228 -17.21 -6.04 1.05
C SER A 228 -16.11 -5.02 1.33
N LYS A 229 -16.32 -4.12 2.29
CA LYS A 229 -15.33 -3.13 2.74
C LYS A 229 -14.04 -3.80 3.18
N VAL A 230 -12.90 -3.23 2.80
CA VAL A 230 -11.58 -3.62 3.32
C VAL A 230 -10.88 -2.41 3.90
N VAL A 231 -10.20 -2.64 5.03
CA VAL A 231 -9.47 -1.65 5.81
C VAL A 231 -8.03 -2.13 5.97
N TYR A 232 -7.06 -1.28 5.65
CA TYR A 232 -5.64 -1.50 5.87
C TYR A 232 -5.07 -0.35 6.70
N ILE A 233 -4.46 -0.66 7.84
CA ILE A 233 -3.79 0.31 8.71
C ILE A 233 -2.51 -0.35 9.24
N SER A 234 -1.35 -0.03 8.65
CA SER A 234 -0.05 -0.31 9.26
C SER A 234 0.41 0.93 10.06
N ASP A 235 1.51 0.80 10.82
CA ASP A 235 2.26 1.93 11.38
C ASP A 235 1.36 2.94 12.11
N TYR A 236 0.74 2.46 13.21
CA TYR A 236 -0.19 3.24 14.02
C TYR A 236 -0.07 2.94 15.51
N THR A 237 -0.23 3.96 16.36
CA THR A 237 -0.46 3.88 17.80
C THR A 237 -1.94 4.07 18.15
N GLU A 238 -2.64 5.00 17.48
CA GLU A 238 -4.03 5.38 17.78
C GLU A 238 -4.78 5.83 16.52
N LEU A 239 -6.10 5.63 16.49
CA LEU A 239 -6.95 6.10 15.39
C LEU A 239 -7.40 7.54 15.65
N LEU A 240 -7.28 8.43 14.67
CA LEU A 240 -7.84 9.78 14.80
C LEU A 240 -9.40 9.74 14.73
N PRO A 241 -10.13 10.65 15.41
CA PRO A 241 -11.59 10.59 15.51
C PRO A 241 -12.34 10.54 14.17
N ARG A 242 -11.78 11.17 13.13
CA ARG A 242 -12.26 11.11 11.74
C ARG A 242 -12.22 9.68 11.17
N THR A 243 -11.14 8.94 11.43
CA THR A 243 -10.99 7.52 11.08
C THR A 243 -11.92 6.63 11.91
N GLU A 244 -12.06 6.89 13.22
CA GLU A 244 -13.01 6.15 14.06
C GLU A 244 -14.45 6.27 13.56
N THR A 245 -14.90 7.50 13.30
CA THR A 245 -16.26 7.81 12.81
C THR A 245 -16.58 7.04 11.53
N LEU A 246 -15.63 7.01 10.57
CA LEU A 246 -15.80 6.27 9.33
C LEU A 246 -15.84 4.74 9.55
N LEU A 247 -15.00 4.21 10.45
CA LEU A 247 -14.96 2.78 10.75
C LEU A 247 -16.18 2.30 11.54
N GLU A 248 -16.75 3.13 12.44
CA GLU A 248 -18.00 2.82 13.13
C GLU A 248 -19.17 2.73 12.15
N HIS A 249 -19.27 3.67 11.20
CA HIS A 249 -20.25 3.59 10.12
C HIS A 249 -20.02 2.35 9.23
N TRP A 250 -18.77 2.07 8.84
CA TRP A 250 -18.44 0.90 8.00
C TRP A 250 -18.67 -0.44 8.71
N SER A 251 -18.63 -0.48 10.04
CA SER A 251 -18.93 -1.67 10.82
C SER A 251 -20.42 -2.06 10.73
N GLN A 252 -21.31 -1.07 10.59
CA GLN A 252 -22.74 -1.30 10.29
C GLN A 252 -22.96 -1.81 8.86
N ASP A 253 -22.10 -1.35 7.93
CA ASP A 253 -22.09 -1.77 6.51
C ASP A 253 -21.42 -3.13 6.25
N GLY A 254 -20.68 -3.66 7.23
CA GLY A 254 -19.98 -4.94 7.20
C GLY A 254 -18.58 -4.89 6.58
N ILE A 255 -17.56 -4.82 7.45
CA ILE A 255 -16.15 -4.93 7.06
C ILE A 255 -15.81 -6.40 6.75
N ALA A 256 -15.36 -6.69 5.53
CA ALA A 256 -15.04 -8.04 5.08
C ALA A 256 -13.61 -8.46 5.43
N VAL A 257 -12.66 -7.52 5.42
CA VAL A 257 -11.26 -7.73 5.81
C VAL A 257 -10.75 -6.49 6.53
N MET A 258 -10.07 -6.68 7.66
CA MET A 258 -9.30 -5.63 8.34
C MET A 258 -7.86 -6.11 8.52
N ILE A 259 -6.89 -5.27 8.14
CA ILE A 259 -5.46 -5.53 8.21
C ILE A 259 -4.86 -4.48 9.13
N LEU A 260 -4.26 -4.90 10.24
CA LEU A 260 -3.75 -4.01 11.27
C LEU A 260 -2.26 -4.25 11.55
N ASP A 261 -1.54 -3.20 11.91
CA ASP A 261 -0.25 -3.31 12.59
C ASP A 261 -0.35 -4.17 13.87
N MET A 262 0.78 -4.76 14.26
CA MET A 262 0.95 -5.54 15.47
C MET A 262 2.45 -5.73 15.73
N LEU A 263 3.21 -4.65 15.95
CA LEU A 263 4.67 -4.73 16.10
C LEU A 263 5.07 -5.66 17.26
N PHE A 264 4.44 -5.51 18.43
CA PHE A 264 4.83 -6.19 19.66
C PHE A 264 3.79 -7.21 20.21
N PRO A 265 4.23 -8.18 21.04
CA PRO A 265 3.31 -9.04 21.80
C PRO A 265 2.40 -8.26 22.75
N SER A 266 1.37 -8.95 23.26
CA SER A 266 0.56 -8.47 24.40
C SER A 266 1.44 -8.03 25.57
N SER A 267 0.95 -7.09 26.37
CA SER A 267 1.61 -6.39 27.49
C SER A 267 2.79 -5.46 27.17
N GLN A 268 3.40 -5.52 25.98
CA GLN A 268 4.46 -4.59 25.58
C GLN A 268 3.89 -3.43 24.73
N LYS A 269 3.64 -2.28 25.36
CA LYS A 269 3.34 -1.04 24.61
C LYS A 269 4.56 -0.59 23.79
N ALA A 270 4.36 -0.34 22.50
CA ALA A 270 5.30 0.48 21.73
C ALA A 270 5.04 1.96 22.00
N LEU A 271 6.01 2.81 21.66
CA LEU A 271 5.81 4.27 21.65
C LEU A 271 5.19 4.77 20.34
N VAL A 272 5.36 4.03 19.23
CA VAL A 272 4.97 4.45 17.88
C VAL A 272 4.23 3.37 17.07
N HIS A 273 3.79 2.26 17.69
CA HIS A 273 3.14 1.14 17.01
C HIS A 273 2.14 0.44 17.94
N ALA A 274 1.17 -0.25 17.35
CA ALA A 274 0.20 -1.06 18.05
C ALA A 274 0.80 -2.39 18.53
N ASN A 275 0.40 -2.81 19.73
CA ASN A 275 0.63 -4.16 20.21
C ASN A 275 -0.58 -5.07 19.93
N LEU A 276 -0.46 -6.37 20.19
CA LEU A 276 -1.54 -7.36 20.00
C LEU A 276 -2.88 -6.93 20.61
N ASP A 277 -2.86 -6.38 21.82
CA ASP A 277 -4.08 -6.10 22.58
C ASP A 277 -4.83 -4.89 22.00
N ASP A 278 -4.10 -3.87 21.55
CA ASP A 278 -4.65 -2.69 20.86
C ASP A 278 -5.36 -3.13 19.56
N SER A 279 -4.68 -3.94 18.74
CA SER A 279 -5.20 -4.41 17.46
C SER A 279 -6.35 -5.40 17.62
N ILE A 280 -6.35 -6.23 18.67
CA ILE A 280 -7.51 -7.06 19.05
C ILE A 280 -8.68 -6.19 19.54
N ALA A 281 -8.44 -5.06 20.21
CA ALA A 281 -9.50 -4.15 20.62
C ALA A 281 -10.25 -3.57 19.40
N LEU A 282 -9.51 -3.16 18.36
CA LEU A 282 -10.11 -2.69 17.11
C LEU A 282 -10.92 -3.80 16.40
N VAL A 283 -10.39 -5.03 16.32
CA VAL A 283 -11.13 -6.18 15.77
C VAL A 283 -12.41 -6.47 16.56
N ARG A 284 -12.38 -6.33 17.89
CA ARG A 284 -13.58 -6.49 18.75
C ARG A 284 -14.60 -5.36 18.59
N ARG A 285 -14.16 -4.11 18.41
CA ARG A 285 -15.01 -2.92 18.20
C ARG A 285 -15.71 -2.98 16.84
N TYR A 286 -14.94 -3.19 15.77
CA TYR A 286 -15.39 -3.07 14.38
C TYR A 286 -15.85 -4.39 13.73
N ARG A 287 -15.67 -5.53 14.42
CA ARG A 287 -16.14 -6.88 14.05
C ARG A 287 -15.96 -7.26 12.56
N PRO A 288 -14.74 -7.15 12.01
CA PRO A 288 -14.47 -7.53 10.62
C PRO A 288 -14.61 -9.04 10.44
N ARG A 289 -15.17 -9.47 9.30
CA ARG A 289 -15.39 -10.89 8.97
C ARG A 289 -14.10 -11.73 8.94
N LYS A 290 -12.97 -11.09 8.66
CA LYS A 290 -11.61 -11.64 8.76
C LYS A 290 -10.65 -10.53 9.19
N ALA A 291 -9.75 -10.85 10.11
CA ALA A 291 -8.63 -10.00 10.50
C ALA A 291 -7.29 -10.56 10.00
N PHE A 292 -6.32 -9.69 9.74
CA PHE A 292 -4.92 -10.02 9.48
C PHE A 292 -4.01 -9.04 10.23
N PHE A 293 -2.84 -9.51 10.65
CA PHE A 293 -1.85 -8.69 11.37
C PHE A 293 -0.55 -8.58 10.58
N VAL A 294 0.02 -7.37 10.54
CA VAL A 294 1.29 -7.03 9.86
C VAL A 294 2.27 -6.39 10.86
N GLY A 295 3.41 -5.84 10.39
CA GLY A 295 4.41 -5.13 11.20
C GLY A 295 5.22 -5.93 12.23
N MET A 296 4.70 -7.07 12.71
CA MET A 296 5.26 -7.86 13.81
C MET A 296 6.76 -8.14 13.73
N CYS A 297 7.47 -7.78 14.80
CA CYS A 297 8.89 -8.03 14.98
C CYS A 297 9.21 -9.52 15.28
N HIS A 298 10.51 -9.82 15.42
CA HIS A 298 11.04 -11.17 15.58
C HIS A 298 10.54 -11.93 16.82
N PHE A 299 10.08 -11.23 17.87
CA PHE A 299 9.64 -11.88 19.13
C PHE A 299 8.48 -12.88 18.93
N ARG A 300 7.66 -12.73 17.88
CA ARG A 300 6.53 -13.64 17.56
C ARG A 300 6.87 -14.74 16.54
N CYS A 301 8.15 -15.05 16.32
CA CYS A 301 8.59 -16.16 15.46
C CYS A 301 8.12 -17.56 15.90
N LEU A 302 7.76 -17.75 17.18
CA LEU A 302 7.54 -19.08 17.78
C LEU A 302 6.14 -19.65 17.55
N GLU A 303 5.11 -18.82 17.39
CA GLU A 303 3.71 -19.26 17.23
C GLU A 303 3.37 -19.44 15.74
N ARG A 304 3.48 -20.68 15.23
CA ARG A 304 3.41 -21.06 13.80
C ARG A 304 2.13 -20.70 13.03
N ARG A 305 1.14 -20.00 13.61
CA ARG A 305 -0.19 -19.75 13.01
C ARG A 305 -0.77 -18.34 13.30
N LEU A 306 0.07 -17.31 13.42
CA LEU A 306 -0.40 -15.94 13.65
C LEU A 306 -1.03 -15.20 12.44
N TRP A 307 -1.30 -15.91 11.34
CA TRP A 307 -2.35 -15.53 10.39
C TRP A 307 -3.74 -15.84 11.00
N VAL A 308 -4.05 -15.23 12.15
CA VAL A 308 -5.27 -15.53 12.90
C VAL A 308 -6.45 -14.89 12.21
N MET A 309 -7.20 -15.69 11.44
CA MET A 309 -8.61 -15.38 11.21
C MET A 309 -9.33 -15.44 12.55
N ILE A 310 -9.42 -14.30 13.24
CA ILE A 310 -10.38 -14.11 14.33
C ILE A 310 -11.76 -14.07 13.66
N GLY A 311 -12.33 -15.24 13.42
CA GLY A 311 -13.76 -15.38 13.15
C GLY A 311 -14.50 -15.15 14.46
N LEU A 312 -15.31 -14.09 14.47
CA LEU A 312 -16.36 -13.86 15.47
C LEU A 312 -17.67 -14.54 15.00
#